data_AF-A0A1B7W394-F1
#
_entry.id   AF-A0A1B7W394-F1
#
_cell.length_a   1.000
_cell.length_b   1.000
_cell.length_c   1.000
_cell.angle_alpha   90.00
_cell.angle_beta   90.00
_cell.angle_gamma   90.00
#
_symmetry.space_group_name_H-M   'P 1'
#
loop_
_entity.id
_entity.type
_entity.pdbx_description
1 polymer ?
#
loop_
_entity_poly.entity_id
_entity_poly.type
_entity_poly.pdbx_seq_one_letter_code
_entity_poly.pdbx_strand_id
1 'polypeptide(L)'
;TDYRTAKQVKRNKIKSVFDKSIAKGNSAKADRIKRNNLGKIKWNNRETSFQGRIQTIVFTATHNLMTDAIKVAFEDLTEALKSKKPMKKRMKRNVSSWCKGVVADALKQVSTRVGCTVVSVNTAYTSQLDSRFATLTGS
;
A
#
# COMPACT_ATOMS: atom_id res chain seq x y z
N THR A 1 -9.22 3.97 -3.19
CA THR A 1 -8.58 5.03 -4.01
C THR A 1 -9.52 6.17 -4.35
N ASP A 2 -10.82 5.93 -4.56
CA ASP A 2 -11.80 7.01 -4.80
C ASP A 2 -12.11 7.89 -3.60
N TYR A 3 -12.18 7.32 -2.39
CA TYR A 3 -12.47 8.11 -1.18
C TYR A 3 -11.43 9.22 -0.95
N ARG A 4 -10.15 8.97 -1.30
CA ARG A 4 -9.05 9.92 -1.12
C ARG A 4 -9.22 11.11 -2.05
N THR A 5 -9.51 10.85 -3.32
CA THR A 5 -9.75 11.88 -4.34
C THR A 5 -10.98 12.71 -3.99
N ALA A 6 -12.12 12.06 -3.73
CA ALA A 6 -13.37 12.74 -3.39
C ALA A 6 -13.24 13.62 -2.13
N LYS A 7 -12.49 13.16 -1.12
CA LYS A 7 -12.22 13.93 0.10
C LYS A 7 -11.38 15.17 -0.17
N GLN A 8 -10.35 15.08 -1.01
CA GLN A 8 -9.46 16.21 -1.32
C GLN A 8 -10.20 17.30 -2.11
N VAL A 9 -11.05 16.94 -3.06
CA VAL A 9 -11.89 17.90 -3.80
C VAL A 9 -12.76 18.73 -2.86
N LYS A 10 -13.44 18.08 -1.90
CA LYS A 10 -14.28 18.77 -0.90
C LYS A 10 -13.46 19.63 0.07
N ARG A 11 -12.20 19.27 0.33
CA ARG A 11 -11.30 19.99 1.26
C ARG A 11 -10.98 21.39 0.77
N ASN A 12 -10.86 21.61 -0.54
CA ASN A 12 -10.57 22.93 -1.11
C ASN A 12 -11.70 23.94 -0.80
N LYS A 13 -12.96 23.51 -0.92
CA LYS A 13 -14.12 24.34 -0.55
C LYS A 13 -14.11 24.70 0.94
N ILE A 14 -13.79 23.74 1.80
CA ILE A 14 -13.67 23.96 3.24
C ILE A 14 -12.54 24.93 3.55
N LYS A 15 -11.41 24.82 2.86
CA LYS A 15 -10.27 25.74 2.99
C LYS A 15 -10.67 27.17 2.64
N SER A 16 -11.40 27.38 1.55
CA SER A 16 -11.94 28.71 1.21
C SER A 16 -12.85 29.30 2.31
N VAL A 17 -13.71 28.47 2.94
CA VAL A 17 -14.56 28.93 4.06
C VAL A 17 -13.71 29.28 5.30
N PHE A 18 -12.65 28.52 5.56
CA PHE A 18 -11.68 28.83 6.62
C PHE A 18 -11.02 30.19 6.36
N ASP A 19 -10.49 30.41 5.15
CA ASP A 19 -9.78 31.65 4.80
C ASP A 19 -10.71 32.87 4.89
N LYS A 20 -11.96 32.73 4.41
CA LYS A 20 -13.00 33.77 4.58
C LYS A 20 -13.36 34.03 6.05
N SER A 21 -13.29 33.02 6.90
CA SER A 21 -13.60 33.19 8.34
C SER A 21 -12.48 33.96 9.05
N ILE A 22 -11.22 33.70 8.68
CA ILE A 22 -10.05 34.46 9.15
C ILE A 22 -10.14 35.91 8.68
N ALA A 23 -10.39 36.14 7.38
CA ALA A 23 -10.48 37.49 6.81
C ALA A 23 -11.59 38.34 7.46
N LYS A 24 -12.67 37.71 7.94
CA LYS A 24 -13.77 38.37 8.66
C LYS A 24 -13.53 38.50 10.17
N GLY A 25 -12.35 38.15 10.68
CA GLY A 25 -12.03 38.19 12.11
C GLY A 25 -12.73 37.12 12.97
N ASN A 26 -13.40 36.13 12.37
CA ASN A 26 -14.09 35.07 13.10
C ASN A 26 -13.14 33.91 13.44
N SER A 27 -12.24 34.16 14.39
CA SER A 27 -11.22 33.22 14.87
C SER A 27 -11.83 31.92 15.40
N ALA A 28 -12.88 32.01 16.22
CA ALA A 28 -13.54 30.84 16.81
C ALA A 28 -14.08 29.86 15.76
N LYS A 29 -14.68 30.38 14.66
CA LYS A 29 -15.14 29.54 13.53
C LYS A 29 -13.96 28.95 12.77
N ALA A 30 -12.93 29.75 12.49
CA ALA A 30 -11.75 29.30 11.77
C ALA A 30 -11.05 28.15 12.52
N ASP A 31 -10.87 28.26 13.84
CA ASP A 31 -10.24 27.23 14.66
C ASP A 31 -11.01 25.93 14.67
N ARG A 32 -12.35 26.02 14.77
CA ARG A 32 -13.22 24.83 14.68
C ARG A 32 -13.08 24.14 13.32
N ILE A 33 -13.00 24.90 12.22
CA ILE A 33 -12.78 24.33 10.88
C ILE A 33 -11.39 23.69 10.78
N LYS A 34 -10.35 24.36 11.29
CA LYS A 34 -8.97 23.86 11.29
C LYS A 34 -8.86 22.52 12.01
N ARG A 35 -9.36 22.44 13.24
CA ARG A 35 -9.30 21.25 14.10
C ARG A 35 -10.11 20.09 13.54
N ASN A 36 -11.36 20.34 13.12
CA ASN A 36 -12.29 19.25 12.82
C ASN A 36 -12.30 18.82 11.35
N ASN A 37 -12.02 19.75 10.42
CA ASN A 37 -12.17 19.48 8.98
C ASN A 37 -10.83 19.48 8.22
N LEU A 38 -9.92 20.40 8.56
CA LEU A 38 -8.62 20.52 7.89
C LEU A 38 -7.51 19.71 8.58
N GLY A 39 -7.82 18.94 9.63
CA GLY A 39 -6.91 17.97 10.23
C GLY A 39 -6.72 16.69 9.40
N LYS A 40 -5.96 15.74 9.96
CA LYS A 40 -5.73 14.41 9.39
C LYS A 40 -6.12 13.25 10.31
N ILE A 41 -6.69 13.48 11.49
CA ILE A 41 -7.04 12.43 12.47
C ILE A 41 -7.84 11.29 11.82
N LYS A 42 -9.00 11.59 11.22
CA LYS A 42 -9.82 10.58 10.52
C LYS A 42 -9.10 9.91 9.33
N TRP A 43 -8.15 10.63 8.72
CA TRP A 43 -7.35 10.07 7.63
C TRP A 43 -6.37 9.02 8.17
N ASN A 44 -5.60 9.41 9.20
CA ASN A 44 -4.61 8.56 9.82
C ASN A 44 -5.27 7.31 10.42
N ASN A 45 -6.38 7.46 11.15
CA ASN A 45 -7.09 6.31 11.71
C ASN A 45 -7.53 5.32 10.62
N ARG A 46 -8.08 5.81 9.50
CA ARG A 46 -8.46 4.94 8.38
C ARG A 46 -7.25 4.29 7.71
N GLU A 47 -6.14 5.02 7.59
CA GLU A 47 -4.89 4.48 7.06
C GLU A 47 -4.37 3.36 7.98
N THR A 48 -4.26 3.62 9.28
CA THR A 48 -3.82 2.66 10.29
C THR A 48 -4.70 1.41 10.29
N SER A 49 -6.04 1.55 10.30
CA SER A 49 -6.94 0.40 10.23
C SER A 49 -6.80 -0.38 8.91
N PHE A 50 -6.58 0.32 7.80
CA PHE A 50 -6.38 -0.33 6.50
C PHE A 50 -5.06 -1.11 6.48
N GLN A 51 -3.96 -0.51 6.94
CA GLN A 51 -2.66 -1.18 7.02
C GLN A 51 -2.69 -2.37 7.98
N GLY A 52 -3.33 -2.21 9.15
CA GLY A 52 -3.52 -3.31 10.11
C GLY A 52 -4.30 -4.47 9.49
N ARG A 53 -5.38 -4.20 8.76
CA ARG A 53 -6.15 -5.25 8.07
C ARG A 53 -5.33 -5.98 7.01
N ILE A 54 -4.54 -5.25 6.23
CA ILE A 54 -3.62 -5.86 5.25
C ILE A 54 -2.61 -6.75 5.98
N GLN A 55 -1.96 -6.25 7.04
CA GLN A 55 -1.00 -7.03 7.82
C GLN A 55 -1.64 -8.30 8.37
N THR A 56 -2.82 -8.22 8.97
CA THR A 56 -3.55 -9.41 9.46
C THR A 56 -3.78 -10.42 8.33
N ILE A 57 -4.32 -10.00 7.19
CA ILE A 57 -4.58 -10.90 6.06
C ILE A 57 -3.29 -11.57 5.59
N VAL A 58 -2.24 -10.78 5.38
CA VAL A 58 -0.96 -11.28 4.87
C VAL A 58 -0.31 -12.24 5.87
N PHE A 59 -0.18 -11.86 7.14
CA PHE A 59 0.45 -12.71 8.16
C PHE A 59 -0.34 -13.99 8.42
N THR A 60 -1.68 -13.92 8.45
CA THR A 60 -2.51 -15.13 8.59
C THR A 60 -2.35 -16.05 7.39
N ALA A 61 -2.36 -15.53 6.17
CA ALA A 61 -2.15 -16.33 4.97
C ALA A 61 -0.75 -16.96 4.93
N THR A 62 0.29 -16.19 5.29
CA THR A 62 1.67 -16.67 5.37
C THR A 62 1.83 -17.75 6.43
N HIS A 63 1.24 -17.57 7.62
CA HIS A 63 1.25 -18.59 8.66
C HIS A 63 0.64 -19.89 8.16
N ASN A 64 -0.58 -19.83 7.62
CA ASN A 64 -1.26 -21.02 7.10
C ASN A 64 -0.46 -21.71 5.99
N LEU A 65 0.16 -20.94 5.08
CA LEU A 65 1.04 -21.49 4.04
C LEU A 65 2.25 -22.22 4.63
N MET A 66 2.87 -21.66 5.66
CA MET A 66 4.13 -22.17 6.22
C MET A 66 3.95 -23.28 7.24
N THR A 67 2.78 -23.39 7.88
CA THR A 67 2.48 -24.50 8.80
C THR A 67 2.64 -25.86 8.10
N ASP A 68 2.29 -25.94 6.82
CA ASP A 68 2.34 -27.19 6.04
C ASP A 68 3.57 -27.28 5.13
N ALA A 69 4.48 -26.31 5.16
CA ALA A 69 5.62 -26.22 4.24
C ALA A 69 6.97 -26.28 4.96
N ILE A 70 7.88 -27.10 4.44
CA ILE A 70 9.28 -27.16 4.90
C ILE A 70 10.08 -25.98 4.31
N LYS A 71 9.79 -25.62 3.05
CA LYS A 71 10.51 -24.58 2.31
C LYS A 71 9.58 -23.81 1.37
N VAL A 72 9.69 -22.49 1.39
CA VAL A 72 8.95 -21.58 0.51
C VAL A 72 9.94 -20.71 -0.28
N ALA A 73 9.79 -20.70 -1.61
CA ALA A 73 10.49 -19.77 -2.47
C ALA A 73 9.55 -18.61 -2.85
N PHE A 74 10.06 -17.38 -2.90
CA PHE A 74 9.27 -16.22 -3.33
C PHE A 74 10.06 -15.29 -4.24
N GLU A 75 9.34 -14.66 -5.15
CA GLU A 75 9.84 -13.60 -6.03
C GLU A 75 10.11 -12.31 -5.25
N ASP A 76 11.34 -11.83 -5.26
CA ASP A 76 11.67 -10.53 -4.64
C ASP A 76 11.25 -9.34 -5.51
N LEU A 77 10.03 -8.86 -5.26
CA LEU A 77 9.47 -7.69 -5.91
C LEU A 77 9.67 -6.38 -5.12
N THR A 78 10.47 -6.39 -4.05
CA THR A 78 10.62 -5.21 -3.17
C THR A 78 11.27 -4.02 -3.88
N GLU A 79 12.04 -4.29 -4.92
CA GLU A 79 12.65 -3.29 -5.78
C GLU A 79 11.64 -2.37 -6.47
N ALA A 80 12.05 -1.11 -6.64
CA ALA A 80 11.24 -0.11 -7.32
C ALA A 80 11.09 -0.50 -8.81
N LEU A 81 9.84 -0.64 -9.26
CA LEU A 81 9.55 -0.90 -10.68
C LEU A 81 9.96 0.31 -11.53
N LYS A 82 11.08 0.18 -12.25
CA LYS A 82 11.58 1.19 -13.18
C LYS A 82 10.83 1.06 -14.51
N SER A 83 10.45 2.19 -15.09
CA SER A 83 9.84 2.25 -16.42
C SER A 83 10.56 3.30 -17.25
N LYS A 84 10.88 2.97 -18.52
CA LYS A 84 11.48 3.92 -19.47
C LYS A 84 10.56 5.12 -19.75
N LYS A 85 9.24 4.90 -19.69
CA LYS A 85 8.22 5.95 -19.86
C LYS A 85 7.58 6.30 -18.51
N PRO A 86 7.18 7.56 -18.29
CA PRO A 86 6.44 7.93 -17.09
C PRO A 86 5.18 7.09 -16.91
N MET A 87 5.02 6.45 -15.75
CA MET A 87 3.81 5.69 -15.43
C MET A 87 2.59 6.61 -15.34
N LYS A 88 1.46 6.17 -15.89
CA LYS A 88 0.16 6.83 -15.70
C LYS A 88 -0.13 7.00 -14.20
N LYS A 89 -0.71 8.13 -13.80
CA LYS A 89 -0.98 8.48 -12.39
C LYS A 89 -1.71 7.38 -11.60
N ARG A 90 -2.69 6.70 -12.23
CA ARG A 90 -3.42 5.59 -11.62
C ARG A 90 -2.52 4.38 -11.36
N MET A 91 -1.68 4.02 -12.34
CA MET A 91 -0.71 2.92 -12.22
C MET A 91 0.27 3.19 -11.09
N LYS A 92 0.88 4.38 -11.08
CA LYS A 92 1.83 4.80 -10.03
C LYS A 92 1.23 4.66 -8.63
N ARG A 93 -0.02 5.10 -8.47
CA ARG A 93 -0.74 5.00 -7.19
C ARG A 93 -1.00 3.55 -6.77
N ASN A 94 -1.36 2.69 -7.72
CA ASN A 94 -1.60 1.27 -7.44
C ASN A 94 -0.29 0.58 -7.01
N VAL A 95 0.80 0.79 -7.76
CA VAL A 95 2.13 0.25 -7.43
C VAL A 95 2.61 0.77 -6.07
N SER A 96 2.45 2.07 -5.78
CA SER A 96 2.85 2.64 -4.48
C SER A 96 1.98 2.17 -3.32
N SER A 97 0.73 1.78 -3.58
CA SER A 97 -0.15 1.22 -2.55
C SER A 97 0.05 -0.27 -2.34
N TRP A 98 0.82 -0.93 -3.20
CA TRP A 98 0.99 -2.36 -3.15
C TRP A 98 1.85 -2.76 -1.96
N CYS A 99 1.33 -3.65 -1.13
CA CYS A 99 1.90 -4.06 0.15
C CYS A 99 3.06 -5.07 0.02
N LYS A 100 3.90 -4.93 -1.01
CA LYS A 100 5.00 -5.86 -1.29
C LYS A 100 5.93 -6.07 -0.10
N GLY A 101 6.31 -4.96 0.56
CA GLY A 101 7.14 -5.00 1.77
C GLY A 101 6.47 -5.78 2.90
N VAL A 102 5.16 -5.60 3.10
CA VAL A 102 4.42 -6.34 4.14
C VAL A 102 4.44 -7.85 3.88
N VAL A 103 4.35 -8.28 2.62
CA VAL A 103 4.44 -9.70 2.26
C VAL A 103 5.84 -10.24 2.53
N ALA A 104 6.89 -9.54 2.09
CA ALA A 104 8.27 -9.95 2.33
C ALA A 104 8.60 -10.01 3.84
N ASP A 105 8.12 -9.03 4.61
CA ASP A 105 8.28 -9.00 6.06
C ASP A 105 7.55 -10.16 6.73
N ALA A 106 6.31 -10.45 6.32
CA ALA A 106 5.55 -11.58 6.84
C ALA A 106 6.25 -12.91 6.56
N LEU A 107 6.73 -13.12 5.33
CA LEU A 107 7.48 -14.33 4.95
C LEU A 107 8.70 -14.54 5.86
N LYS A 108 9.52 -13.51 6.07
CA LYS A 108 10.72 -13.59 6.93
C LYS A 108 10.37 -13.81 8.41
N GLN A 109 9.33 -13.14 8.89
CA GLN A 109 8.97 -13.15 10.30
C GLN A 109 8.22 -14.42 10.72
N VAL A 110 7.37 -14.95 9.85
CA VAL A 110 6.64 -16.18 10.14
C VAL A 110 7.55 -17.38 10.00
N SER A 111 8.45 -17.38 9.01
CA SER A 111 9.37 -18.50 8.76
C SER A 111 10.24 -18.81 9.97
N THR A 112 10.75 -17.77 10.65
CA THR A 112 11.55 -17.94 11.88
C THR A 112 10.75 -18.50 13.04
N ARG A 113 9.43 -18.29 13.08
CA ARG A 113 8.55 -18.77 14.16
C ARG A 113 8.07 -20.20 13.92
N VAL A 114 7.79 -20.56 12.68
CA VAL A 114 7.25 -21.88 12.30
C VAL A 114 8.36 -22.88 11.98
N GLY A 115 9.60 -22.41 11.78
CA GLY A 115 10.72 -23.26 11.38
C GLY A 115 10.75 -23.59 9.88
N CYS A 116 10.00 -22.84 9.06
CA CYS A 116 10.03 -22.95 7.61
C CYS A 116 11.26 -22.24 7.04
N THR A 117 11.89 -22.82 6.01
CA THR A 117 12.96 -22.13 5.27
C THR A 117 12.36 -21.23 4.19
N VAL A 118 12.80 -19.98 4.09
CA VAL A 118 12.36 -19.03 3.05
C VAL A 118 13.54 -18.60 2.18
N VAL A 119 13.36 -18.63 0.86
CA VAL A 119 14.39 -18.24 -0.11
C VAL A 119 13.79 -17.23 -1.10
N SER A 120 14.47 -16.09 -1.27
CA SER A 120 14.14 -15.12 -2.32
C SER A 120 14.78 -15.54 -3.64
N VAL A 121 14.02 -15.48 -4.73
CA VAL A 121 14.51 -15.70 -6.10
C VAL A 121 14.43 -14.41 -6.92
N ASN A 122 15.31 -14.29 -7.92
CA ASN A 122 15.26 -13.20 -8.86
C ASN A 122 13.96 -13.27 -9.66
N THR A 123 13.30 -12.12 -9.82
CA THR A 123 12.00 -12.00 -10.47
C THR A 123 12.08 -11.86 -11.99
N ALA A 124 13.28 -11.67 -12.53
CA ALA A 124 13.49 -11.55 -13.97
C ALA A 124 12.95 -12.80 -14.70
N TYR A 125 12.07 -12.56 -15.68
CA TYR A 125 11.50 -13.56 -16.61
C TYR A 125 10.63 -14.68 -16.00
N THR A 126 10.49 -14.74 -14.68
CA THR A 126 9.65 -15.73 -13.96
C THR A 126 8.21 -15.80 -14.46
N SER A 127 7.62 -14.66 -14.81
CA SER A 127 6.24 -14.52 -15.31
C SER A 127 6.12 -14.44 -16.84
N GLN A 128 7.24 -14.54 -17.56
CA GLN A 128 7.30 -14.41 -19.02
C GLN A 128 7.67 -15.73 -19.72
N LEU A 129 8.03 -16.75 -18.95
CA LEU A 129 8.40 -18.07 -19.45
C LEU A 129 7.20 -19.02 -19.37
N ASP A 130 7.00 -19.80 -20.42
CA ASP A 130 6.06 -20.92 -20.37
C ASP A 130 6.59 -22.00 -19.41
N SER A 131 5.74 -22.46 -18.50
CA SER A 131 6.16 -23.41 -17.45
C SER A 131 6.46 -24.82 -17.98
N ARG A 132 6.02 -25.17 -19.20
CA ARG A 132 6.24 -26.48 -19.81
C ARG A 132 7.46 -26.48 -20.72
N PHE A 133 7.68 -25.40 -21.45
CA PHE A 133 8.70 -25.32 -22.50
C PHE A 133 9.86 -24.37 -22.18
N ALA A 134 9.77 -23.61 -21.09
CA ALA A 134 10.76 -22.59 -20.70
C ALA A 134 11.07 -21.59 -21.82
N THR A 135 10.11 -21.37 -22.73
CA THR A 135 10.22 -20.43 -23.83
C THR A 135 9.64 -19.08 -23.41
N LEU A 136 10.31 -18.00 -23.81
CA LEU A 136 9.79 -16.65 -23.58
C LEU A 136 8.54 -16.46 -24.44
N THR A 137 7.40 -16.20 -23.79
CA THR A 137 6.11 -16.08 -24.48
C THR A 137 5.88 -14.71 -25.12
N GLY A 138 6.93 -13.86 -25.19
CA GLY A 138 6.97 -12.61 -25.94
C GLY A 138 5.67 -11.81 -25.90
N SER A 139 5.41 -11.11 -24.80
CA SER A 139 4.29 -10.16 -24.72
C SER A 139 4.58 -8.85 -25.44
#